data_AF-A0A9D8RCA2-F1
#
_entry.id   AF-A0A9D8RCA2-F1
#
_cell.length_a   1.000
_cell.length_b   1.000
_cell.length_c   1.000
_cell.angle_alpha   90.00
_cell.angle_beta   90.00
_cell.angle_gamma   90.00
#
_symmetry.space_group_name_H-M   'P 1'
#
loop_
_entity.id
_entity.type
_entity.pdbx_description
1 polymer ?
#
loop_
_entity_poly.entity_id
_entity_poly.type
_entity_poly.pdbx_seq_one_letter_code
_entity_poly.pdbx_strand_id
1 'polypeptide(L)'
;MVKRLSILLALFTQLVMTSYAAGDNPSNALIINEIMASNAGVVMSPATNFDSWIEIYNPGTQPLNLAGMYLSVDEGNLTAWKMPSNVGTVPAKGFLVVWMGSDDIKTNQAPFKLDCDGGTVCLSDQNGQLITSVDFPEALSRTSWARTTDGGDEWNWTADATPGATNATSVFASTRLDAPEVSVGSQLINDPITFSVTIPEGTTLMYTTDGSMPTEVTEAIPEDDVSPWINWVKNGDCEGDDTSCLVCKNGDGTNTTNIIAGVGYQGSRGIRIQSKDNPDEVWDTQFFVYTPQHIWNEGDKYHFSMRVRADRADVITPQTHRTPGSYIHWQMLDGSINVTTEWKEFSYDGVITAEQAGDGAMQTIAFHLNESPQSNVFYFDDIVWESYRDDGYSTSGAKQSVDGQFTVSRTTNYVFRLFKDGYLPSVPVTRSFIKTSNEYTIPVISVVGDERYFTDSMWGIDVKGENGITGNGSDDPVNWNQPWDRPVNFSYISPTEGMLYNQDVNISVSGGWTRTASPRSMKLKSNKVFDGQNRFNYV
;
A
#
# COMPACT_ATOMS: atom_id res chain seq x y z
N MET A 1 47.74 27.53 -78.05
CA MET A 1 46.62 28.16 -77.32
C MET A 1 45.33 27.69 -77.99
N VAL A 2 44.65 26.64 -77.50
CA VAL A 2 43.55 26.73 -76.49
C VAL A 2 42.49 27.74 -76.98
N LYS A 3 41.26 27.40 -77.37
CA LYS A 3 40.28 26.43 -76.83
C LYS A 3 39.19 26.14 -77.89
N ARG A 4 38.69 24.89 -77.89
CA ARG A 4 37.51 24.40 -78.62
C ARG A 4 36.22 24.67 -77.85
N LEU A 5 35.15 24.92 -78.62
CA LEU A 5 33.74 24.51 -78.49
C LEU A 5 33.36 23.63 -77.28
N SER A 6 32.20 23.90 -76.62
CA SER A 6 31.05 22.96 -76.56
C SER A 6 29.95 23.37 -75.58
N ILE A 7 28.75 23.00 -76.02
CA ILE A 7 27.38 23.20 -75.51
C ILE A 7 27.16 22.51 -74.15
N LEU A 8 26.40 23.16 -73.26
CA LEU A 8 25.97 22.65 -71.97
C LEU A 8 24.81 21.65 -72.15
N LEU A 9 24.99 20.39 -71.77
CA LEU A 9 23.94 19.37 -71.66
C LEU A 9 23.79 19.03 -70.17
N ALA A 10 22.63 19.34 -69.59
CA ALA A 10 22.33 19.02 -68.20
C ALA A 10 21.95 17.53 -68.06
N LEU A 11 22.75 16.76 -67.32
CA LEU A 11 22.40 15.42 -66.85
C LEU A 11 21.75 15.53 -65.48
N PHE A 12 20.48 15.11 -65.38
CA PHE A 12 19.81 14.81 -64.11
C PHE A 12 20.24 13.41 -63.65
N THR A 13 21.03 13.31 -62.58
CA THR A 13 21.24 12.05 -61.86
C THR A 13 20.14 11.86 -60.83
N GLN A 14 19.28 10.87 -61.05
CA GLN A 14 18.22 10.47 -60.13
C GLN A 14 18.83 9.62 -59.01
N LEU A 15 18.94 10.21 -57.82
CA LEU A 15 19.32 9.51 -56.60
C LEU A 15 18.16 8.63 -56.16
N VAL A 16 18.24 7.33 -56.39
CA VAL A 16 17.35 6.35 -55.75
C VAL A 16 17.78 6.28 -54.29
N MET A 17 17.14 7.08 -53.44
CA MET A 17 17.11 6.85 -52.01
C MET A 17 16.26 5.60 -51.81
N THR A 18 16.88 4.44 -51.72
CA THR A 18 16.25 3.32 -51.03
C THR A 18 16.03 3.78 -49.60
N SER A 19 14.79 4.10 -49.25
CA SER A 19 14.38 4.21 -47.86
C SER A 19 14.73 2.88 -47.21
N TYR A 20 15.79 2.88 -46.39
CA TYR A 20 15.93 1.87 -45.36
C TYR A 20 14.70 2.07 -44.49
N ALA A 21 13.69 1.20 -44.63
CA ALA A 21 12.75 1.04 -43.55
C ALA A 21 13.64 0.62 -42.37
N ALA A 22 13.84 1.53 -41.42
CA ALA A 22 14.29 1.13 -40.10
C ALA A 22 13.30 0.03 -39.72
N GLY A 23 13.80 -1.21 -39.66
CA GLY A 23 13.07 -2.25 -38.98
C GLY A 23 13.00 -1.77 -37.55
N ASP A 24 11.88 -1.14 -37.17
CA ASP A 24 11.55 -0.88 -35.78
C ASP A 24 11.50 -2.24 -35.11
N ASN A 25 12.63 -2.66 -34.56
CA ASN A 25 12.67 -3.79 -33.67
C ASN A 25 11.81 -3.36 -32.49
N PRO A 26 10.62 -3.94 -32.26
CA PRO A 26 9.66 -3.38 -31.32
C PRO A 26 10.19 -3.34 -29.88
N SER A 27 11.26 -4.10 -29.57
CA SER A 27 12.03 -4.01 -28.32
C SER A 27 12.78 -2.68 -28.12
N ASN A 28 13.15 -1.96 -29.19
CA ASN A 28 13.86 -0.68 -29.11
C ASN A 28 12.97 0.49 -28.63
N ALA A 29 11.69 0.22 -28.32
CA ALA A 29 10.73 1.20 -27.87
C ALA A 29 10.42 1.10 -26.37
N LEU A 30 10.96 0.12 -25.62
CA LEU A 30 10.69 0.01 -24.17
C LEU A 30 11.30 1.19 -23.42
N ILE A 31 10.56 1.71 -22.45
CA ILE A 31 10.92 2.90 -21.69
C ILE A 31 10.90 2.56 -20.20
N ILE A 32 11.89 3.05 -19.44
CA ILE A 32 11.80 3.11 -17.97
C ILE A 32 10.90 4.29 -17.63
N ASN A 33 9.79 4.01 -16.95
CA ASN A 33 8.67 4.95 -16.73
C ASN A 33 8.66 5.51 -15.31
N GLU A 34 9.05 4.70 -14.33
CA GLU A 34 9.04 5.05 -12.91
C GLU A 34 10.13 4.28 -12.17
N ILE A 35 10.72 4.91 -11.15
CA ILE A 35 11.82 4.38 -10.34
C ILE A 35 11.53 4.70 -8.88
N MET A 36 11.46 3.66 -8.04
CA MET A 36 11.36 3.81 -6.59
C MET A 36 12.59 3.22 -5.90
N ALA A 37 13.61 4.05 -5.72
CA ALA A 37 14.82 3.69 -4.99
C ALA A 37 14.62 3.69 -3.47
N SER A 38 13.75 4.57 -2.95
CA SER A 38 13.52 4.77 -1.52
C SER A 38 12.10 4.37 -1.09
N ASN A 39 11.82 3.06 -1.15
CA ASN A 39 10.53 2.48 -0.80
C ASN A 39 10.36 2.33 0.73
N ALA A 40 10.04 3.43 1.40
CA ALA A 40 9.90 3.49 2.86
C ALA A 40 8.44 3.24 3.31
N GLY A 41 7.90 2.05 3.03
CA GLY A 41 6.56 1.66 3.48
C GLY A 41 5.42 2.03 2.53
N VAL A 42 5.71 2.28 1.25
CA VAL A 42 4.71 2.76 0.27
C VAL A 42 4.11 1.59 -0.50
N VAL A 43 4.93 0.83 -1.23
CA VAL A 43 4.45 -0.27 -2.07
C VAL A 43 5.09 -1.58 -1.63
N MET A 44 4.29 -2.57 -1.26
CA MET A 44 4.83 -3.87 -0.87
C MET A 44 5.09 -4.75 -2.10
N SER A 45 6.26 -5.39 -2.12
CA SER A 45 6.65 -6.34 -3.15
C SER A 45 5.92 -7.68 -2.98
N PRO A 46 5.87 -8.54 -4.02
CA PRO A 46 5.40 -9.92 -3.90
C PRO A 46 6.18 -10.78 -2.91
N ALA A 47 7.39 -10.34 -2.50
CA ALA A 47 8.16 -10.97 -1.44
C ALA A 47 7.79 -10.44 -0.05
N THR A 48 6.71 -9.64 0.07
CA THR A 48 6.19 -9.08 1.33
C THR A 48 7.21 -8.21 2.06
N ASN A 49 8.01 -7.46 1.29
CA ASN A 49 8.97 -6.45 1.74
C ASN A 49 8.76 -5.14 0.96
N PHE A 50 9.32 -4.04 1.45
CA PHE A 50 9.33 -2.76 0.74
C PHE A 50 10.58 -2.63 -0.12
N ASP A 51 10.71 -3.54 -1.09
CA ASP A 51 11.86 -3.60 -2.00
C ASP A 51 11.84 -2.41 -2.97
N SER A 52 13.00 -1.97 -3.42
CA SER A 52 13.10 -1.01 -4.52
C SER A 52 12.53 -1.60 -5.81
N TRP A 53 12.11 -0.76 -6.75
CA TRP A 53 11.60 -1.25 -8.04
C TRP A 53 11.74 -0.22 -9.15
N ILE A 54 11.62 -0.72 -10.38
CA ILE A 54 11.44 0.09 -11.59
C ILE A 54 10.22 -0.39 -12.35
N GLU A 55 9.64 0.51 -13.13
CA GLU A 55 8.58 0.18 -14.07
C GLU A 55 9.05 0.36 -15.50
N ILE A 56 8.73 -0.64 -16.32
CA ILE A 56 8.95 -0.63 -17.76
C ILE A 56 7.62 -0.44 -18.46
N TYR A 57 7.54 0.60 -19.29
CA TYR A 57 6.39 0.90 -20.14
C TYR A 57 6.65 0.48 -21.58
N ASN A 58 5.63 -0.08 -22.23
CA ASN A 58 5.62 -0.42 -23.64
C ASN A 58 4.74 0.57 -24.42
N PRO A 59 5.32 1.60 -25.08
CA PRO A 59 4.56 2.54 -25.90
C PRO A 59 4.10 1.93 -27.24
N GLY A 60 4.52 0.71 -27.57
CA GLY A 60 4.18 0.03 -28.81
C GLY A 60 2.72 -0.43 -28.88
N THR A 61 2.35 -0.94 -30.05
CA THR A 61 1.01 -1.48 -30.33
C THR A 61 0.93 -2.99 -30.20
N GLN A 62 2.01 -3.65 -29.79
CA GLN A 62 2.09 -5.10 -29.62
C GLN A 62 2.74 -5.43 -28.27
N PRO A 63 2.36 -6.56 -27.63
CA PRO A 63 3.00 -6.99 -26.40
C PRO A 63 4.47 -7.36 -26.62
N LEU A 64 5.32 -7.11 -25.62
CA LEU A 64 6.75 -7.36 -25.65
C LEU A 64 7.19 -8.25 -24.48
N ASN A 65 7.79 -9.39 -24.81
CA ASN A 65 8.33 -10.31 -23.81
C ASN A 65 9.73 -9.84 -23.39
N LEU A 66 9.94 -9.66 -22.08
CA LEU A 66 11.22 -9.20 -21.54
C LEU A 66 12.23 -10.34 -21.32
N ALA A 67 11.81 -11.60 -21.50
CA ALA A 67 12.68 -12.76 -21.32
C ALA A 67 13.98 -12.64 -22.15
N GLY A 68 15.11 -12.84 -21.49
CA GLY A 68 16.44 -12.81 -22.10
C GLY A 68 17.03 -11.42 -22.33
N MET A 69 16.27 -10.35 -22.12
CA MET A 69 16.78 -8.97 -22.08
C MET A 69 17.64 -8.76 -20.83
N TYR A 70 18.34 -7.63 -20.75
CA TYR A 70 19.22 -7.32 -19.62
C TYR A 70 18.80 -6.05 -18.90
N LEU A 71 18.84 -6.10 -17.57
CA LEU A 71 18.78 -4.93 -16.71
C LEU A 71 20.14 -4.71 -16.06
N SER A 72 20.53 -3.45 -15.89
CA SER A 72 21.72 -3.06 -15.15
C SER A 72 21.52 -1.75 -14.40
N VAL A 73 22.34 -1.53 -13.38
CA VAL A 73 22.51 -0.26 -12.66
C VAL A 73 23.92 0.32 -12.85
N ASP A 74 24.62 -0.17 -13.86
CA ASP A 74 25.99 0.22 -14.21
C ASP A 74 26.12 0.32 -15.73
N GLU A 75 26.33 1.52 -16.25
CA GLU A 75 26.53 1.77 -17.69
C GLU A 75 27.78 1.07 -18.25
N GLY A 76 28.75 0.74 -17.39
CA GLY A 76 29.93 -0.04 -17.75
C GLY A 76 29.65 -1.52 -17.96
N ASN A 77 28.48 -2.02 -17.52
CA ASN A 77 28.07 -3.41 -17.65
C ASN A 77 26.58 -3.53 -18.01
N LEU A 78 26.25 -3.34 -19.27
CA LEU A 78 24.87 -3.42 -19.78
C LEU A 78 24.23 -4.82 -19.71
N THR A 79 25.01 -5.86 -19.40
CA THR A 79 24.54 -7.26 -19.36
C THR A 79 24.52 -7.85 -17.94
N ALA A 80 24.38 -7.01 -16.91
CA ALA A 80 24.51 -7.40 -15.51
C ALA A 80 23.49 -8.48 -15.06
N TRP A 81 22.19 -8.29 -15.32
CA TRP A 81 21.16 -9.30 -15.02
C TRP A 81 20.35 -9.64 -16.26
N LYS A 82 20.50 -10.88 -16.72
CA LYS A 82 19.65 -11.44 -17.77
C LYS A 82 18.28 -11.80 -17.18
N MET A 83 17.24 -11.14 -17.65
CA MET A 83 15.87 -11.38 -17.19
C MET A 83 15.43 -12.80 -17.54
N PRO A 84 14.93 -13.58 -16.56
CA PRO A 84 14.46 -14.94 -16.81
C PRO A 84 13.09 -14.95 -17.51
N SER A 85 12.68 -16.13 -17.98
CA SER A 85 11.43 -16.29 -18.74
C SER A 85 10.17 -15.94 -17.97
N ASN A 86 10.21 -15.98 -16.63
CA ASN A 86 9.09 -15.66 -15.77
C ASN A 86 9.03 -14.21 -15.30
N VAL A 87 9.87 -13.31 -15.86
CA VAL A 87 9.75 -11.86 -15.60
C VAL A 87 8.43 -11.30 -16.13
N GLY A 88 7.94 -11.84 -17.26
CA GLY A 88 6.65 -11.50 -17.85
C GLY A 88 6.73 -10.84 -19.23
N THR A 89 5.56 -10.43 -19.71
CA THR A 89 5.35 -9.75 -20.99
C THR A 89 4.63 -8.45 -20.72
N VAL A 90 5.16 -7.34 -21.24
CA VAL A 90 4.54 -6.02 -21.13
C VAL A 90 3.49 -5.88 -22.23
N PRO A 91 2.20 -5.70 -21.93
CA PRO A 91 1.16 -5.47 -22.94
C PRO A 91 1.45 -4.22 -23.79
N ALA A 92 0.83 -4.13 -24.96
CA ALA A 92 0.82 -2.87 -25.72
C ALA A 92 0.19 -1.76 -24.86
N LYS A 93 0.85 -0.61 -24.75
CA LYS A 93 0.44 0.48 -23.83
C LYS A 93 0.34 0.06 -22.37
N GLY A 94 0.99 -1.05 -22.00
CA GLY A 94 0.99 -1.59 -20.65
C GLY A 94 2.31 -1.34 -19.92
N PHE A 95 2.30 -1.72 -18.65
CA PHE A 95 3.39 -1.53 -17.70
C PHE A 95 3.81 -2.88 -17.11
N LEU A 96 5.06 -2.97 -16.67
CA LEU A 96 5.56 -4.12 -15.93
C LEU A 96 6.57 -3.65 -14.87
N VAL A 97 6.29 -4.02 -13.62
CA VAL A 97 7.14 -3.73 -12.48
C VAL A 97 8.22 -4.79 -12.33
N VAL A 98 9.47 -4.35 -12.28
CA VAL A 98 10.61 -5.18 -11.93
C VAL A 98 11.06 -4.80 -10.52
N TRP A 99 10.80 -5.69 -9.57
CA TRP A 99 11.25 -5.55 -8.19
C TRP A 99 12.74 -5.83 -8.08
N MET A 100 13.41 -5.10 -7.19
CA MET A 100 14.86 -5.01 -7.12
C MET A 100 15.33 -5.14 -5.68
N GLY A 101 16.22 -6.10 -5.47
CA GLY A 101 16.95 -6.27 -4.22
C GLY A 101 16.05 -6.74 -3.08
N SER A 102 16.16 -8.01 -2.73
CA SER A 102 15.59 -8.56 -1.51
C SER A 102 16.58 -9.50 -0.84
N ASP A 103 16.41 -9.75 0.45
CA ASP A 103 17.17 -10.77 1.16
C ASP A 103 16.67 -12.20 0.80
N ASP A 104 15.53 -12.30 0.11
CA ASP A 104 14.89 -13.52 -0.43
C ASP A 104 14.47 -13.30 -1.90
N ILE A 105 15.49 -13.23 -2.78
CA ILE A 105 15.34 -12.94 -4.21
C ILE A 105 14.45 -13.98 -4.88
N LYS A 106 13.26 -13.56 -5.34
CA LYS A 106 12.44 -14.39 -6.24
C LYS A 106 13.04 -14.36 -7.64
N THR A 107 12.79 -15.42 -8.41
CA THR A 107 13.41 -15.58 -9.73
C THR A 107 13.11 -14.44 -10.70
N ASN A 108 11.97 -13.76 -10.57
CA ASN A 108 11.60 -12.60 -11.38
C ASN A 108 12.04 -11.23 -10.80
N GLN A 109 12.86 -11.21 -9.74
CA GLN A 109 13.40 -9.99 -9.13
C GLN A 109 14.86 -9.77 -9.54
N ALA A 110 15.24 -8.51 -9.75
CA ALA A 110 16.61 -8.14 -10.05
C ALA A 110 17.49 -8.29 -8.78
N PRO A 111 18.69 -8.90 -8.87
CA PRO A 111 19.51 -9.23 -7.71
C PRO A 111 20.36 -8.06 -7.18
N PHE A 112 20.02 -6.82 -7.52
CA PHE A 112 20.71 -5.61 -7.09
C PHE A 112 19.73 -4.60 -6.48
N LYS A 113 20.22 -3.76 -5.57
CA LYS A 113 19.46 -2.66 -4.93
C LYS A 113 19.75 -1.35 -5.67
N LEU A 114 18.75 -0.49 -5.80
CA LEU A 114 18.97 0.90 -6.21
C LEU A 114 19.62 1.67 -5.06
N ASP A 115 20.63 2.50 -5.36
CA ASP A 115 21.21 3.38 -4.34
C ASP A 115 20.26 4.56 -4.06
N CYS A 116 20.12 4.94 -2.80
CA CYS A 116 19.33 6.10 -2.42
C CYS A 116 20.07 7.41 -2.75
N ASP A 117 21.38 7.39 -3.01
CA ASP A 117 22.14 8.59 -3.38
C ASP A 117 21.95 8.99 -4.87
N GLY A 118 21.12 8.24 -5.61
CA GLY A 118 20.94 8.37 -7.05
C GLY A 118 21.78 7.39 -7.85
N GLY A 119 21.57 7.35 -9.16
CA GLY A 119 22.28 6.44 -10.04
C GLY A 119 21.64 6.34 -11.41
N THR A 120 21.93 5.24 -12.10
CA THR A 120 21.47 4.99 -13.48
C THR A 120 20.81 3.62 -13.55
N VAL A 121 19.80 3.49 -14.40
CA VAL A 121 19.18 2.21 -14.75
C VAL A 121 19.25 2.04 -16.26
N CYS A 122 19.76 0.90 -16.71
CA CYS A 122 19.92 0.56 -18.12
C CYS A 122 19.09 -0.67 -18.49
N LEU A 123 18.35 -0.58 -19.59
CA LEU A 123 17.66 -1.69 -20.22
C LEU A 123 18.31 -1.99 -21.58
N SER A 124 18.70 -3.24 -21.80
CA SER A 124 19.31 -3.71 -23.05
C SER A 124 18.59 -4.92 -23.64
N ASP A 125 18.65 -5.06 -24.96
CA ASP A 125 18.01 -6.16 -25.69
C ASP A 125 18.70 -7.51 -25.44
N GLN A 126 18.19 -8.59 -26.03
CA GLN A 126 18.75 -9.94 -25.87
C GLN A 126 20.18 -10.11 -26.40
N ASN A 127 20.67 -9.17 -27.21
CA ASN A 127 22.04 -9.14 -27.74
C ASN A 127 22.97 -8.25 -26.89
N GLY A 128 22.45 -7.61 -25.85
CA GLY A 128 23.20 -6.66 -25.01
C GLY A 128 23.32 -5.26 -25.62
N GLN A 129 22.52 -4.93 -26.64
CA GLN A 129 22.44 -3.57 -27.17
C GLN A 129 21.53 -2.72 -26.30
N LEU A 130 22.02 -1.54 -25.89
CA LEU A 130 21.24 -0.59 -25.09
C LEU A 130 19.95 -0.19 -25.82
N ILE A 131 18.82 -0.30 -25.10
CA ILE A 131 17.51 0.22 -25.53
C ILE A 131 17.28 1.60 -24.91
N THR A 132 17.41 1.69 -23.59
CA THR A 132 17.22 2.95 -22.85
C THR A 132 18.07 2.98 -21.57
N SER A 133 18.46 4.18 -21.16
CA SER A 133 19.12 4.46 -19.89
C SER A 133 18.44 5.67 -19.25
N VAL A 134 18.25 5.63 -17.93
CA VAL A 134 17.67 6.74 -17.15
C VAL A 134 18.53 6.97 -15.93
N ASP A 135 19.00 8.20 -15.77
CA ASP A 135 19.56 8.69 -14.52
C ASP A 135 18.43 9.10 -13.57
N PHE A 136 18.58 8.78 -12.30
CA PHE A 136 17.69 9.22 -11.24
C PHE A 136 18.49 9.93 -10.13
N PRO A 137 17.93 11.02 -9.57
CA PRO A 137 18.59 11.81 -8.53
C PRO A 137 18.60 11.09 -7.16
N GLU A 138 19.22 11.73 -6.16
CA GLU A 138 19.12 11.31 -4.76
C GLU A 138 17.64 11.12 -4.37
N ALA A 139 17.36 9.94 -3.82
CA ALA A 139 16.03 9.45 -3.57
C ALA A 139 15.42 10.13 -2.34
N LEU A 140 14.25 10.71 -2.53
CA LEU A 140 13.43 11.22 -1.46
C LEU A 140 12.60 10.06 -0.86
N SER A 141 12.57 9.89 0.47
CA SER A 141 11.89 8.75 1.10
C SER A 141 10.39 8.74 0.80
N ARG A 142 9.80 7.58 0.52
CA ARG A 142 8.34 7.45 0.26
C ARG A 142 7.84 8.14 -1.01
N THR A 143 8.74 8.40 -1.96
CA THR A 143 8.38 8.97 -3.26
C THR A 143 9.09 8.21 -4.36
N SER A 144 8.49 8.17 -5.55
CA SER A 144 9.10 7.65 -6.76
C SER A 144 9.49 8.79 -7.71
N TRP A 145 10.56 8.56 -8.46
CA TRP A 145 10.95 9.40 -9.59
C TRP A 145 10.24 8.84 -10.82
N ALA A 146 9.33 9.61 -11.43
CA ALA A 146 8.48 9.11 -12.50
C ALA A 146 8.34 10.11 -13.64
N ARG A 147 8.06 9.60 -14.84
CA ARG A 147 7.66 10.45 -15.97
C ARG A 147 6.30 11.05 -15.68
N THR A 148 6.15 12.36 -15.87
CA THR A 148 4.87 13.08 -15.65
C THR A 148 3.78 12.71 -16.67
N THR A 149 4.16 12.00 -17.74
CA THR A 149 3.27 11.42 -18.74
C THR A 149 3.91 10.11 -19.18
N ASP A 150 3.12 9.03 -19.31
CA ASP A 150 3.66 7.70 -19.64
C ASP A 150 4.48 7.72 -20.94
N GLY A 151 5.77 7.39 -20.81
CA GLY A 151 6.73 7.43 -21.91
C GLY A 151 7.09 8.82 -22.45
N GLY A 152 6.61 9.91 -21.85
CA GLY A 152 6.98 11.29 -22.17
C GLY A 152 8.28 11.73 -21.51
N ASP A 153 8.92 12.79 -21.97
CA ASP A 153 10.32 13.12 -21.60
C ASP A 153 10.51 13.76 -20.22
N GLU A 154 9.47 14.34 -19.66
CA GLU A 154 9.53 15.12 -18.42
C GLU A 154 9.42 14.21 -17.17
N TRP A 155 10.35 14.37 -16.23
CA TRP A 155 10.39 13.63 -14.97
C TRP A 155 10.14 14.54 -13.78
N ASN A 156 9.47 14.01 -12.75
CA ASN A 156 9.30 14.68 -11.48
C ASN A 156 9.08 13.65 -10.35
N TRP A 157 9.05 14.12 -9.10
CA TRP A 157 8.70 13.29 -7.97
C TRP A 157 7.18 13.18 -7.79
N THR A 158 6.74 12.02 -7.32
CA THR A 158 5.37 11.80 -6.84
C THR A 158 5.39 11.02 -5.52
N ALA A 159 4.45 11.32 -4.63
CA ALA A 159 4.15 10.52 -3.44
C ALA A 159 3.09 9.43 -3.72
N ASP A 160 2.44 9.51 -4.87
CA ASP A 160 1.39 8.61 -5.35
C ASP A 160 2.00 7.69 -6.42
N ALA A 161 2.87 6.78 -5.97
CA ALA A 161 3.57 5.86 -6.85
C ALA A 161 2.58 4.95 -7.60
N THR A 162 2.88 4.61 -8.85
CA THR A 162 1.93 3.96 -9.79
C THR A 162 2.40 2.60 -10.33
N PRO A 163 2.84 1.67 -9.47
CA PRO A 163 3.38 0.38 -9.90
C PRO A 163 2.35 -0.43 -10.72
N GLY A 164 2.66 -0.65 -11.99
CA GLY A 164 1.84 -1.42 -12.93
C GLY A 164 0.68 -0.63 -13.55
N ALA A 165 0.64 0.69 -13.36
CA ALA A 165 -0.46 1.56 -13.76
C ALA A 165 0.04 2.83 -14.45
N THR A 166 -0.88 3.61 -14.99
CA THR A 166 -0.55 4.91 -15.63
C THR A 166 -0.15 5.94 -14.58
N ASN A 167 0.85 6.75 -14.89
CA ASN A 167 1.27 7.88 -14.07
C ASN A 167 0.26 9.04 -14.10
N ALA A 168 -0.80 8.97 -14.92
CA ALA A 168 -1.81 10.02 -15.05
C ALA A 168 -2.65 10.25 -13.78
N THR A 169 -2.63 9.31 -12.83
CA THR A 169 -3.31 9.43 -11.53
C THR A 169 -2.44 10.09 -10.46
N SER A 170 -1.15 10.29 -10.72
CA SER A 170 -0.20 10.84 -9.75
C SER A 170 -0.24 12.36 -9.69
N VAL A 171 0.00 12.91 -8.48
CA VAL A 171 0.29 14.33 -8.31
C VAL A 171 1.80 14.54 -8.25
N PHE A 172 2.31 15.39 -9.14
CA PHE A 172 3.74 15.66 -9.26
C PHE A 172 4.15 16.96 -8.58
N ALA A 173 5.28 16.93 -7.87
CA ALA A 173 5.85 18.11 -7.24
C ALA A 173 7.37 18.03 -7.14
N SER A 174 8.06 19.16 -7.36
CA SER A 174 9.53 19.23 -7.30
C SER A 174 10.08 19.58 -5.91
N THR A 175 9.20 19.84 -4.95
CA THR A 175 9.57 20.35 -3.63
C THR A 175 8.80 19.63 -2.54
N ARG A 176 9.52 19.16 -1.53
CA ARG A 176 8.98 18.54 -0.33
C ARG A 176 8.81 19.57 0.78
N LEU A 177 7.71 19.47 1.52
CA LEU A 177 7.51 20.27 2.73
C LEU A 177 8.52 19.88 3.82
N ASP A 178 8.96 20.88 4.59
CA ASP A 178 9.74 20.63 5.80
C ASP A 178 8.93 19.78 6.79
N ALA A 179 9.65 19.01 7.62
CA ALA A 179 9.04 18.17 8.65
C ALA A 179 8.28 19.03 9.69
N PRO A 180 7.10 18.59 10.19
CA PRO A 180 6.38 19.33 11.23
C PRO A 180 7.23 19.55 12.49
N GLU A 181 7.28 20.79 12.96
CA GLU A 181 7.98 21.14 14.19
C GLU A 181 7.08 20.92 15.40
N VAL A 182 7.45 19.96 16.26
CA VAL A 182 6.72 19.66 17.50
C VAL A 182 7.44 20.29 18.68
N SER A 183 6.73 21.06 19.51
CA SER A 183 7.30 21.87 20.59
C SER A 183 7.93 21.07 21.72
N VAL A 184 7.69 19.76 21.77
CA VAL A 184 8.24 18.84 22.77
C VAL A 184 8.72 17.54 22.11
N GLY A 185 9.69 16.88 22.75
CA GLY A 185 10.09 15.52 22.42
C GLY A 185 9.19 14.46 23.06
N SER A 186 9.32 13.21 22.59
CA SER A 186 8.79 12.02 23.27
C SER A 186 9.23 11.99 24.74
N GLN A 187 8.33 11.69 25.65
CA GLN A 187 8.65 11.75 27.08
C GLN A 187 7.73 10.87 27.93
N LEU A 188 8.22 10.55 29.13
CA LEU A 188 7.40 9.96 30.18
C LEU A 188 6.57 11.08 30.82
N ILE A 189 5.28 10.85 31.02
CA ILE A 189 4.38 11.83 31.64
C ILE A 189 3.74 11.25 32.90
N ASN A 190 3.68 12.07 33.96
CA ASN A 190 2.99 11.75 35.21
C ASN A 190 1.69 12.54 35.35
N ASP A 191 1.62 13.72 34.75
CA ASP A 191 0.45 14.60 34.68
C ASP A 191 0.10 14.89 33.22
N PRO A 192 -1.13 15.34 32.92
CA PRO A 192 -1.46 15.80 31.59
C PRO A 192 -0.52 16.91 31.12
N ILE A 193 -0.12 16.85 29.86
CA ILE A 193 0.71 17.89 29.23
C ILE A 193 -0.02 18.49 28.04
N THR A 194 0.36 19.72 27.69
CA THR A 194 -0.05 20.37 26.45
C THR A 194 1.19 20.64 25.60
N PHE A 195 1.07 20.49 24.29
CA PHE A 195 2.14 20.85 23.35
C PHE A 195 1.54 21.37 22.04
N SER A 196 2.38 21.96 21.21
CA SER A 196 1.97 22.49 19.91
C SER A 196 2.77 21.88 18.77
N VAL A 197 2.14 21.81 17.60
CA VAL A 197 2.78 21.53 16.32
C VAL A 197 2.61 22.75 15.42
N THR A 198 3.71 23.24 14.84
CA THR A 198 3.65 24.38 13.93
C THR A 198 2.90 24.00 12.66
N ILE A 199 1.91 24.81 12.27
CA ILE A 199 1.19 24.70 10.98
C ILE A 199 1.61 25.89 10.10
N PRO A 200 2.55 25.70 9.15
CA PRO A 200 2.93 26.74 8.22
C PRO A 200 1.76 27.24 7.34
N GLU A 201 1.86 28.48 6.84
CA GLU A 201 0.79 29.08 6.04
C GLU A 201 0.45 28.26 4.78
N GLY A 202 -0.84 27.96 4.62
CA GLY A 202 -1.37 27.20 3.50
C GLY A 202 -0.96 25.72 3.51
N THR A 203 -0.63 25.16 4.68
CA THR A 203 -0.43 23.72 4.86
C THR A 203 -1.56 23.12 5.70
N THR A 204 -1.81 21.84 5.51
CA THR A 204 -2.72 21.03 6.33
C THR A 204 -1.89 20.11 7.22
N LEU A 205 -2.15 20.13 8.54
CA LEU A 205 -1.53 19.21 9.49
C LEU A 205 -2.43 17.98 9.69
N MET A 206 -1.94 16.83 9.25
CA MET A 206 -2.57 15.54 9.50
C MET A 206 -1.81 14.75 10.56
N TYR A 207 -2.52 13.94 11.33
CA TYR A 207 -1.90 13.04 12.30
C TYR A 207 -2.67 11.73 12.50
N THR A 208 -1.97 10.72 12.99
CA THR A 208 -2.56 9.45 13.45
C THR A 208 -2.10 9.17 14.87
N THR A 209 -2.87 8.36 15.60
CA THR A 209 -2.51 7.88 16.94
C THR A 209 -2.32 6.37 17.03
N ASP A 210 -2.59 5.66 15.93
CA ASP A 210 -2.46 4.21 15.79
C ASP A 210 -1.10 3.76 15.21
N GLY A 211 -0.23 4.72 14.88
CA GLY A 211 1.09 4.47 14.29
C GLY A 211 1.10 4.31 12.78
N SER A 212 -0.07 4.34 12.11
CA SER A 212 -0.17 4.33 10.65
C SER A 212 0.33 5.65 10.06
N MET A 213 0.70 5.64 8.78
CA MET A 213 1.14 6.86 8.09
C MET A 213 -0.06 7.81 7.89
N PRO A 214 0.00 9.09 8.31
CA PRO A 214 -1.04 10.04 7.98
C PRO A 214 -1.11 10.26 6.46
N THR A 215 -2.32 10.17 5.92
CA THR A 215 -2.67 10.49 4.53
C THR A 215 -3.53 11.74 4.48
N GLU A 216 -3.53 12.41 3.33
CA GLU A 216 -4.54 13.44 3.07
C GLU A 216 -5.89 12.75 2.86
N VAL A 217 -6.94 13.24 3.52
CA VAL A 217 -8.31 12.74 3.38
C VAL A 217 -9.25 13.91 3.09
N THR A 218 -10.28 13.66 2.30
CA THR A 218 -11.29 14.65 1.90
C THR A 218 -12.19 15.05 3.07
N GLU A 219 -12.44 14.12 3.99
CA GLU A 219 -13.10 14.36 5.28
C GLU A 219 -12.22 13.79 6.40
N ALA A 220 -11.56 14.66 7.14
CA ALA A 220 -10.76 14.24 8.29
C ALA A 220 -11.64 13.83 9.46
N ILE A 221 -11.24 12.76 10.14
CA ILE A 221 -11.84 12.37 11.43
C ILE A 221 -11.64 13.56 12.40
N PRO A 222 -12.71 14.09 13.04
CA PRO A 222 -12.58 15.16 14.02
C PRO A 222 -11.57 14.82 15.13
N GLU A 223 -10.83 15.83 15.61
CA GLU A 223 -9.79 15.60 16.63
C GLU A 223 -10.33 14.96 17.93
N ASP A 224 -11.58 15.30 18.27
CA ASP A 224 -12.32 14.82 19.44
C ASP A 224 -13.03 13.48 19.21
N ASP A 225 -13.02 12.96 17.98
CA ASP A 225 -13.53 11.63 17.70
C ASP A 225 -12.50 10.60 18.16
N VAL A 226 -12.88 9.84 19.18
CA VAL A 226 -12.08 8.81 19.82
C VAL A 226 -12.91 7.55 19.90
N SER A 227 -12.65 6.68 18.93
CA SER A 227 -13.25 5.38 18.80
C SER A 227 -12.30 4.31 19.37
N PRO A 228 -12.80 3.35 20.18
CA PRO A 228 -12.08 2.13 20.50
C PRO A 228 -12.09 1.13 19.33
N TRP A 229 -12.71 1.48 18.20
CA TRP A 229 -12.90 0.60 17.06
C TRP A 229 -11.84 0.84 15.98
N ILE A 230 -11.37 -0.26 15.37
CA ILE A 230 -10.37 -0.24 14.29
C ILE A 230 -10.96 -0.87 13.07
N ASN A 231 -11.09 -0.09 12.00
CA ASN A 231 -11.65 -0.57 10.76
C ASN A 231 -10.63 -1.39 9.98
N TRP A 232 -11.05 -2.60 9.64
CA TRP A 232 -10.27 -3.53 8.83
C TRP A 232 -10.72 -3.53 7.36
N VAL A 233 -11.81 -2.86 6.98
CA VAL A 233 -12.22 -2.74 5.58
C VAL A 233 -11.45 -1.62 4.90
N LYS A 234 -10.68 -1.95 3.86
CA LYS A 234 -10.05 -0.96 2.98
C LYS A 234 -11.05 -0.49 1.93
N ASN A 235 -11.06 0.81 1.65
CA ASN A 235 -11.90 1.43 0.62
C ASN A 235 -13.39 1.08 0.75
N GLY A 236 -13.88 1.01 1.99
CA GLY A 236 -15.28 0.68 2.27
C GLY A 236 -16.27 1.76 1.83
N ASP A 237 -15.80 3.00 1.69
CA ASP A 237 -16.45 4.17 1.11
C ASP A 237 -16.41 4.19 -0.44
N CYS A 238 -15.71 3.23 -1.05
CA CYS A 238 -15.67 3.01 -2.50
C CYS A 238 -15.09 4.17 -3.34
N GLU A 239 -14.41 5.14 -2.74
CA GLU A 239 -13.89 6.31 -3.47
C GLU A 239 -12.56 6.06 -4.19
N GLY A 240 -11.79 5.09 -3.70
CA GLY A 240 -10.62 4.53 -4.37
C GLY A 240 -10.96 3.33 -5.28
N ASP A 241 -9.90 2.73 -5.84
CA ASP A 241 -10.01 1.55 -6.73
C ASP A 241 -9.69 0.22 -6.02
N ASP A 242 -9.33 0.23 -4.73
CA ASP A 242 -8.98 -0.98 -3.97
C ASP A 242 -10.23 -1.83 -3.71
N THR A 243 -10.26 -3.06 -4.23
CA THR A 243 -11.33 -4.04 -3.98
C THR A 243 -10.86 -5.23 -3.15
N SER A 244 -9.69 -5.15 -2.50
CA SER A 244 -9.09 -6.27 -1.76
C SER A 244 -9.96 -6.77 -0.61
N CYS A 245 -10.79 -5.88 -0.04
CA CYS A 245 -11.76 -6.20 1.01
C CYS A 245 -13.20 -6.42 0.52
N LEU A 246 -13.44 -6.29 -0.80
CA LEU A 246 -14.77 -6.23 -1.39
C LEU A 246 -14.82 -7.22 -2.56
N VAL A 247 -15.44 -8.38 -2.36
CA VAL A 247 -15.44 -9.45 -3.37
C VAL A 247 -16.88 -9.80 -3.74
N CYS A 248 -17.20 -9.77 -5.03
CA CYS A 248 -18.47 -10.25 -5.55
C CYS A 248 -18.24 -11.53 -6.35
N LYS A 249 -18.90 -12.62 -5.96
CA LYS A 249 -19.00 -13.84 -6.74
C LYS A 249 -20.33 -13.81 -7.48
N ASN A 250 -20.25 -13.77 -8.80
CA ASN A 250 -21.42 -13.80 -9.66
C ASN A 250 -21.87 -15.25 -9.88
N GLY A 251 -23.16 -15.44 -10.17
CA GLY A 251 -23.76 -16.75 -10.47
C GLY A 251 -23.24 -17.45 -11.73
N ASP A 252 -22.32 -16.83 -12.48
CA ASP A 252 -21.57 -17.42 -13.59
C ASP A 252 -20.20 -17.98 -13.17
N GLY A 253 -19.85 -17.88 -11.88
CA GLY A 253 -18.59 -18.34 -11.31
C GLY A 253 -17.43 -17.35 -11.42
N THR A 254 -17.66 -16.14 -11.95
CA THR A 254 -16.65 -15.07 -11.97
C THR A 254 -16.64 -14.29 -10.65
N ASN A 255 -15.45 -13.84 -10.24
CA ASN A 255 -15.30 -12.91 -9.12
C ASN A 255 -15.01 -11.51 -9.69
N THR A 256 -15.99 -10.60 -9.66
CA THR A 256 -15.80 -9.22 -10.13
C THR A 256 -16.53 -8.24 -9.24
N THR A 257 -15.80 -7.38 -8.54
CA THR A 257 -16.38 -6.25 -7.81
C THR A 257 -16.21 -4.99 -8.65
N ASN A 258 -17.31 -4.35 -9.01
CA ASN A 258 -17.28 -3.10 -9.76
C ASN A 258 -17.66 -1.95 -8.83
N ILE A 259 -16.70 -1.07 -8.58
CA ILE A 259 -16.93 0.26 -8.03
C ILE A 259 -17.30 1.19 -9.19
N ILE A 260 -18.45 1.83 -9.13
CA ILE A 260 -19.00 2.65 -10.22
C ILE A 260 -19.28 4.06 -9.72
N ALA A 261 -18.88 5.08 -10.48
CA ALA A 261 -19.20 6.46 -10.17
C ALA A 261 -20.71 6.75 -10.28
N GLY A 262 -21.26 7.51 -9.34
CA GLY A 262 -22.64 8.00 -9.36
C GLY A 262 -23.69 6.98 -8.90
N VAL A 263 -23.28 5.80 -8.45
CA VAL A 263 -24.22 4.77 -7.96
C VAL A 263 -24.26 4.67 -6.44
N GLY A 264 -23.27 5.24 -5.75
CA GLY A 264 -23.13 5.22 -4.30
C GLY A 264 -24.07 6.20 -3.59
N TYR A 265 -23.96 6.24 -2.28
CA TYR A 265 -24.76 7.10 -1.42
C TYR A 265 -24.50 8.58 -1.75
N GLN A 266 -25.57 9.39 -1.82
CA GLN A 266 -25.48 10.80 -2.23
C GLN A 266 -24.83 11.04 -3.61
N GLY A 267 -24.74 10.03 -4.48
CA GLY A 267 -24.16 10.14 -5.81
C GLY A 267 -22.64 9.97 -5.85
N SER A 268 -22.05 9.46 -4.76
CA SER A 268 -20.66 9.00 -4.67
C SER A 268 -20.38 7.80 -5.60
N ARG A 269 -19.15 7.29 -5.55
CA ARG A 269 -18.84 5.97 -6.11
C ARG A 269 -19.44 4.90 -5.20
N GLY A 270 -19.80 3.75 -5.76
CA GLY A 270 -20.36 2.66 -4.96
C GLY A 270 -20.33 1.32 -5.67
N ILE A 271 -20.58 0.26 -4.93
CA ILE A 271 -20.61 -1.10 -5.49
C ILE A 271 -21.98 -1.33 -6.12
N ARG A 272 -22.00 -1.89 -7.33
CA ARG A 272 -23.24 -2.32 -8.02
C ARG A 272 -23.14 -3.78 -8.41
N ILE A 273 -24.06 -4.60 -7.90
CA ILE A 273 -24.09 -6.06 -8.16
C ILE A 273 -25.45 -6.45 -8.71
N GLN A 274 -25.47 -7.14 -9.85
CA GLN A 274 -26.69 -7.73 -10.40
C GLN A 274 -26.74 -9.22 -10.07
N SER A 275 -27.80 -9.67 -9.39
CA SER A 275 -27.96 -11.08 -9.03
C SER A 275 -28.42 -11.94 -10.21
N LYS A 276 -28.06 -13.23 -10.17
CA LYS A 276 -28.45 -14.24 -11.18
C LYS A 276 -29.97 -14.36 -11.25
N ASP A 277 -30.51 -14.40 -12.47
CA ASP A 277 -31.93 -14.68 -12.69
C ASP A 277 -32.17 -16.19 -12.66
N ASN A 278 -33.20 -16.64 -11.95
CA ASN A 278 -33.50 -18.05 -11.69
C ASN A 278 -32.27 -18.80 -11.15
N PRO A 279 -31.75 -18.42 -9.96
CA PRO A 279 -30.62 -19.08 -9.34
C PRO A 279 -30.98 -20.53 -8.97
N ASP A 280 -29.97 -21.41 -9.00
CA ASP A 280 -30.10 -22.78 -8.51
C ASP A 280 -30.08 -22.78 -6.97
N GLU A 281 -29.31 -21.87 -6.37
CA GLU A 281 -29.16 -21.71 -4.93
C GLU A 281 -29.16 -20.22 -4.54
N VAL A 282 -29.58 -19.92 -3.30
CA VAL A 282 -29.62 -18.53 -2.80
C VAL A 282 -28.25 -17.85 -2.68
N TRP A 283 -27.16 -18.65 -2.75
CA TRP A 283 -25.77 -18.21 -2.74
C TRP A 283 -25.11 -18.23 -4.12
N ASP A 284 -25.87 -18.35 -5.22
CA ASP A 284 -25.30 -18.27 -6.56
C ASP A 284 -24.63 -16.92 -6.82
N THR A 285 -25.24 -15.83 -6.34
CA THR A 285 -24.61 -14.50 -6.27
C THR A 285 -24.38 -14.13 -4.82
N GLN A 286 -23.12 -13.85 -4.47
CA GLN A 286 -22.72 -13.44 -3.12
C GLN A 286 -21.86 -12.19 -3.17
N PHE A 287 -22.11 -11.29 -2.22
CA PHE A 287 -21.20 -10.20 -1.91
C PHE A 287 -20.46 -10.50 -0.61
N PHE A 288 -19.16 -10.32 -0.60
CA PHE A 288 -18.28 -10.62 0.53
C PHE A 288 -17.59 -9.34 0.98
N VAL A 289 -17.75 -9.02 2.27
CA VAL A 289 -16.85 -8.11 2.97
C VAL A 289 -15.76 -8.96 3.60
N TYR A 290 -14.54 -8.78 3.13
CA TYR A 290 -13.38 -9.64 3.41
C TYR A 290 -12.29 -8.84 4.11
N THR A 291 -11.73 -9.36 5.20
CA THR A 291 -10.61 -8.77 5.93
C THR A 291 -9.41 -9.73 5.92
N PRO A 292 -8.77 -9.97 4.75
CA PRO A 292 -7.64 -10.90 4.63
C PRO A 292 -6.50 -10.58 5.62
N GLN A 293 -6.32 -9.30 5.92
CA GLN A 293 -5.34 -8.77 6.86
C GLN A 293 -5.58 -9.17 8.31
N HIS A 294 -6.83 -9.45 8.70
CA HIS A 294 -7.20 -9.60 10.10
C HIS A 294 -7.65 -11.02 10.42
N ILE A 295 -7.14 -11.56 11.52
CA ILE A 295 -7.51 -12.87 12.05
C ILE A 295 -8.50 -12.63 13.19
N TRP A 296 -9.78 -12.92 12.96
CA TRP A 296 -10.82 -12.81 13.99
C TRP A 296 -10.79 -14.03 14.92
N ASN A 297 -10.56 -13.78 16.21
CA ASN A 297 -10.47 -14.80 17.25
C ASN A 297 -11.76 -14.86 18.06
N GLU A 298 -12.01 -16.02 18.67
CA GLU A 298 -13.09 -16.16 19.64
C GLU A 298 -12.98 -15.09 20.73
N GLY A 299 -14.08 -14.39 20.99
CA GLY A 299 -14.16 -13.34 22.01
C GLY A 299 -13.84 -11.93 21.49
N ASP A 300 -13.34 -11.79 20.26
CA ASP A 300 -13.15 -10.47 19.65
C ASP A 300 -14.52 -9.78 19.52
N LYS A 301 -14.64 -8.56 20.06
CA LYS A 301 -15.83 -7.74 19.85
C LYS A 301 -15.68 -7.02 18.53
N TYR A 302 -16.77 -6.91 17.78
CA TYR A 302 -16.78 -6.24 16.49
C TYR A 302 -17.97 -5.31 16.32
N HIS A 303 -17.77 -4.27 15.52
CA HIS A 303 -18.81 -3.41 14.96
C HIS A 303 -18.82 -3.62 13.44
N PHE A 304 -19.98 -3.83 12.85
CA PHE A 304 -20.14 -3.90 11.40
C PHE A 304 -21.23 -2.93 10.97
N SER A 305 -20.97 -2.13 9.94
CA SER A 305 -22.00 -1.33 9.29
C SER A 305 -21.83 -1.28 7.78
N MET A 306 -22.95 -1.02 7.09
CA MET A 306 -22.96 -0.75 5.65
C MET A 306 -24.20 0.03 5.27
N ARG A 307 -24.12 0.80 4.18
CA ARG A 307 -25.29 1.28 3.45
C ARG A 307 -25.62 0.32 2.32
N VAL A 308 -26.91 0.03 2.17
CA VAL A 308 -27.41 -0.84 1.09
C VAL A 308 -28.78 -0.38 0.57
N ARG A 309 -28.98 -0.53 -0.73
CA ARG A 309 -30.29 -0.47 -1.41
C ARG A 309 -30.36 -1.47 -2.55
N ALA A 310 -31.54 -1.66 -3.12
CA ALA A 310 -31.74 -2.48 -4.32
C ALA A 310 -32.77 -1.86 -5.26
N ASP A 311 -32.74 -2.19 -6.55
CA ASP A 311 -33.75 -1.67 -7.51
C ASP A 311 -35.18 -2.17 -7.19
N ARG A 312 -35.29 -3.29 -6.47
CA ARG A 312 -36.53 -3.83 -5.89
C ARG A 312 -36.30 -4.23 -4.44
N ALA A 313 -37.29 -4.05 -3.57
CA ALA A 313 -37.21 -4.54 -2.20
C ALA A 313 -36.97 -6.06 -2.15
N ASP A 314 -36.06 -6.49 -1.27
CA ASP A 314 -35.59 -7.87 -1.19
C ASP A 314 -34.99 -8.16 0.18
N VAL A 315 -34.48 -9.38 0.38
CA VAL A 315 -33.77 -9.80 1.59
C VAL A 315 -32.37 -10.25 1.21
N ILE A 316 -31.39 -9.95 2.07
CA ILE A 316 -30.04 -10.52 1.98
C ILE A 316 -29.71 -11.22 3.31
N THR A 317 -29.13 -12.42 3.25
CA THR A 317 -28.78 -13.20 4.44
C THR A 317 -27.26 -13.28 4.63
N PRO A 318 -26.74 -12.85 5.80
CA PRO A 318 -25.33 -12.92 6.14
C PRO A 318 -24.85 -14.31 6.63
N GLN A 319 -23.62 -14.71 6.27
CA GLN A 319 -22.93 -15.93 6.70
C GLN A 319 -21.44 -15.67 6.97
N THR A 320 -20.75 -16.58 7.68
CA THR A 320 -19.29 -16.50 7.86
C THR A 320 -18.54 -17.43 6.91
N HIS A 321 -17.48 -16.90 6.35
CA HIS A 321 -16.57 -17.63 5.48
C HIS A 321 -15.12 -17.39 5.90
N ARG A 322 -14.26 -18.36 5.59
CA ARG A 322 -12.81 -18.23 5.80
C ARG A 322 -12.22 -17.24 4.81
N THR A 323 -12.41 -17.58 3.55
CA THR A 323 -12.11 -16.76 2.38
C THR A 323 -13.38 -16.70 1.53
N PRO A 324 -13.54 -15.72 0.63
CA PRO A 324 -14.72 -15.62 -0.23
C PRO A 324 -15.06 -16.97 -0.90
N GLY A 325 -16.26 -17.49 -0.61
CA GLY A 325 -16.75 -18.78 -1.10
C GLY A 325 -16.38 -20.03 -0.25
N SER A 326 -15.49 -19.90 0.75
CA SER A 326 -15.12 -20.98 1.67
C SER A 326 -15.94 -20.94 2.96
N TYR A 327 -17.06 -21.67 2.98
CA TYR A 327 -18.05 -21.64 4.05
C TYR A 327 -17.52 -22.15 5.41
N ILE A 328 -17.84 -21.43 6.50
CA ILE A 328 -17.53 -21.84 7.89
C ILE A 328 -18.82 -22.08 8.68
N HIS A 329 -19.66 -21.05 8.82
CA HIS A 329 -20.81 -21.08 9.71
C HIS A 329 -21.98 -20.27 9.14
N TRP A 330 -23.20 -20.76 9.40
CA TRP A 330 -24.40 -20.24 8.76
C TRP A 330 -24.86 -18.89 9.30
N GLN A 331 -24.53 -18.54 10.56
CA GLN A 331 -24.86 -17.23 11.13
C GLN A 331 -23.66 -16.32 11.15
N MET A 332 -23.83 -15.17 10.52
CA MET A 332 -23.09 -13.94 10.79
C MET A 332 -24.09 -12.81 10.94
N LEU A 333 -23.86 -11.84 11.83
CA LEU A 333 -24.86 -10.81 12.19
C LEU A 333 -26.19 -11.40 12.73
N ASP A 334 -27.07 -10.56 13.27
CA ASP A 334 -28.37 -11.01 13.77
C ASP A 334 -29.43 -11.06 12.65
N GLY A 335 -29.57 -12.23 12.05
CA GLY A 335 -30.62 -12.54 11.08
C GLY A 335 -30.44 -11.91 9.70
N SER A 336 -31.49 -11.97 8.89
CA SER A 336 -31.50 -11.43 7.53
C SER A 336 -31.78 -9.93 7.50
N ILE A 337 -31.24 -9.25 6.48
CA ILE A 337 -31.34 -7.80 6.28
C ILE A 337 -32.39 -7.51 5.20
N ASN A 338 -33.38 -6.67 5.53
CA ASN A 338 -34.43 -6.24 4.60
C ASN A 338 -33.97 -5.03 3.78
N VAL A 339 -33.69 -5.23 2.50
CA VAL A 339 -33.21 -4.19 1.58
C VAL A 339 -34.39 -3.51 0.88
N THR A 340 -34.32 -2.19 0.72
CA THR A 340 -35.36 -1.37 0.06
C THR A 340 -34.83 -0.64 -1.16
N THR A 341 -35.73 0.06 -1.88
CA THR A 341 -35.36 0.94 -3.00
C THR A 341 -34.60 2.18 -2.57
N GLU A 342 -34.83 2.62 -1.34
CA GLU A 342 -34.09 3.71 -0.70
C GLU A 342 -32.86 3.17 0.03
N TRP A 343 -31.80 3.98 0.07
CA TRP A 343 -30.63 3.75 0.90
C TRP A 343 -31.00 3.60 2.37
N LYS A 344 -30.50 2.53 2.98
CA LYS A 344 -30.57 2.31 4.42
C LYS A 344 -29.20 1.92 4.96
N GLU A 345 -28.91 2.43 6.14
CA GLU A 345 -27.76 2.01 6.92
C GLU A 345 -28.15 0.85 7.83
N PHE A 346 -27.34 -0.20 7.82
CA PHE A 346 -27.44 -1.32 8.74
C PHE A 346 -26.18 -1.32 9.60
N SER A 347 -26.37 -1.55 10.90
CA SER A 347 -25.28 -1.56 11.87
C SER A 347 -25.53 -2.69 12.89
N TYR A 348 -24.45 -3.36 13.29
CA TYR A 348 -24.49 -4.51 14.18
C TYR A 348 -23.24 -4.58 15.05
N ASP A 349 -23.44 -4.74 16.36
CA ASP A 349 -22.37 -5.04 17.31
C ASP A 349 -22.44 -6.51 17.71
N GLY A 350 -21.30 -7.17 17.78
CA GLY A 350 -21.23 -8.58 18.13
C GLY A 350 -19.94 -9.01 18.82
N VAL A 351 -19.88 -10.29 19.14
CA VAL A 351 -18.70 -10.98 19.64
C VAL A 351 -18.49 -12.23 18.81
N ILE A 352 -17.27 -12.46 18.34
CA ILE A 352 -16.92 -13.64 17.55
C ILE A 352 -17.06 -14.88 18.43
N THR A 353 -17.87 -15.83 17.98
CA THR A 353 -18.08 -17.10 18.69
C THR A 353 -16.99 -18.12 18.33
N ALA A 354 -16.85 -19.17 19.14
CA ALA A 354 -15.96 -20.30 18.82
C ALA A 354 -16.25 -20.94 17.45
N GLU A 355 -17.53 -21.02 17.06
CA GLU A 355 -17.97 -21.58 15.77
C GLU A 355 -17.60 -20.68 14.59
N GLN A 356 -17.67 -19.35 14.80
CA GLN A 356 -17.27 -18.37 13.79
C GLN A 356 -15.75 -18.31 13.64
N ALA A 357 -15.00 -18.37 14.74
CA ALA A 357 -13.55 -18.47 14.70
C ALA A 357 -13.08 -19.79 14.04
N GLY A 358 -13.60 -20.92 14.48
CA GLY A 358 -13.30 -22.25 13.92
C GLY A 358 -11.80 -22.59 13.84
N ASP A 359 -11.45 -23.67 13.13
CA ASP A 359 -10.05 -24.08 12.89
C ASP A 359 -9.41 -23.16 11.83
N GLY A 360 -9.10 -21.92 12.20
CA GLY A 360 -8.27 -20.95 11.45
C GLY A 360 -8.96 -19.66 11.02
N ALA A 361 -9.79 -19.10 11.91
CA ALA A 361 -10.43 -17.78 11.86
C ALA A 361 -11.30 -17.50 10.63
N MET A 362 -12.55 -17.10 10.83
CA MET A 362 -13.27 -16.41 9.77
C MET A 362 -12.56 -15.09 9.43
N GLN A 363 -12.71 -14.66 8.18
CA GLN A 363 -12.26 -13.34 7.75
C GLN A 363 -13.28 -12.66 6.85
N THR A 364 -14.45 -13.26 6.66
CA THR A 364 -15.41 -12.80 5.66
C THR A 364 -16.83 -12.83 6.21
N ILE A 365 -17.58 -11.76 5.95
CA ILE A 365 -19.05 -11.75 5.99
C ILE A 365 -19.55 -11.89 4.56
N ALA A 366 -20.29 -12.96 4.29
CA ALA A 366 -20.90 -13.23 2.98
C ALA A 366 -22.39 -12.87 3.02
N PHE A 367 -22.88 -12.12 2.03
CA PHE A 367 -24.28 -11.77 1.86
C PHE A 367 -24.85 -12.48 0.65
N HIS A 368 -25.90 -13.27 0.85
CA HIS A 368 -26.66 -13.91 -0.23
C HIS A 368 -27.54 -12.89 -0.95
N LEU A 369 -27.37 -12.77 -2.26
CA LEU A 369 -28.11 -11.80 -3.09
C LEU A 369 -29.20 -12.46 -3.94
N ASN A 370 -29.41 -13.77 -3.76
CA ASN A 370 -30.33 -14.58 -4.53
C ASN A 370 -31.46 -15.20 -3.67
N GLU A 371 -31.82 -14.57 -2.56
CA GLU A 371 -32.98 -14.97 -1.75
C GLU A 371 -34.30 -14.95 -2.55
N SER A 372 -34.38 -14.08 -3.57
CA SER A 372 -35.46 -14.06 -4.56
C SER A 372 -35.07 -14.76 -5.87
N PRO A 373 -35.98 -15.50 -6.52
CA PRO A 373 -35.69 -16.16 -7.79
C PRO A 373 -35.57 -15.19 -8.98
N GLN A 374 -36.24 -14.04 -8.91
CA GLN A 374 -36.12 -13.00 -9.91
C GLN A 374 -34.87 -12.17 -9.62
N SER A 375 -34.01 -12.00 -10.62
CA SER A 375 -32.85 -11.11 -10.54
C SER A 375 -33.20 -9.71 -10.02
N ASN A 376 -32.22 -9.11 -9.34
CA ASN A 376 -32.28 -7.79 -8.75
C ASN A 376 -30.91 -7.11 -8.90
N VAL A 377 -30.85 -5.80 -8.64
CA VAL A 377 -29.59 -5.05 -8.59
C VAL A 377 -29.45 -4.46 -7.21
N PHE A 378 -28.36 -4.79 -6.53
CA PHE A 378 -28.02 -4.31 -5.20
C PHE A 378 -26.88 -3.29 -5.30
N TYR A 379 -26.93 -2.31 -4.40
CA TYR A 379 -25.94 -1.26 -4.27
C TYR A 379 -25.45 -1.22 -2.85
N PHE A 380 -24.13 -1.15 -2.66
CA PHE A 380 -23.49 -1.09 -1.35
C PHE A 380 -22.52 0.09 -1.30
N ASP A 381 -22.42 0.70 -0.13
CA ASP A 381 -21.53 1.83 0.14
C ASP A 381 -21.26 1.96 1.65
N ASP A 382 -20.30 2.80 2.02
CA ASP A 382 -19.95 3.13 3.42
C ASP A 382 -19.82 1.88 4.32
N ILE A 383 -19.02 0.91 3.89
CA ILE A 383 -18.86 -0.40 4.55
C ILE A 383 -17.74 -0.32 5.60
N VAL A 384 -18.08 -0.70 6.83
CA VAL A 384 -17.16 -0.67 7.97
C VAL A 384 -17.21 -2.01 8.69
N TRP A 385 -16.05 -2.56 9.03
CA TRP A 385 -15.95 -3.74 9.89
C TRP A 385 -14.77 -3.61 10.84
N GLU A 386 -15.09 -3.42 12.11
CA GLU A 386 -14.15 -2.98 13.11
C GLU A 386 -13.99 -3.96 14.26
N SER A 387 -12.77 -4.06 14.80
CA SER A 387 -12.51 -4.75 16.07
C SER A 387 -12.44 -3.75 17.22
N TYR A 388 -12.95 -4.12 18.40
CA TYR A 388 -12.83 -3.30 19.61
C TYR A 388 -11.46 -3.45 20.27
N ARG A 389 -10.87 -2.34 20.69
CA ARG A 389 -9.72 -2.29 21.59
C ARG A 389 -10.09 -1.72 22.96
N ASP A 390 -9.64 -2.39 24.00
CA ASP A 390 -9.84 -1.97 25.40
C ASP A 390 -8.81 -0.93 25.87
N ASP A 391 -7.95 -0.44 24.97
CA ASP A 391 -7.04 0.69 25.22
C ASP A 391 -7.74 2.05 25.14
N GLY A 392 -8.97 2.05 24.60
CA GLY A 392 -10.01 3.07 24.72
C GLY A 392 -10.00 4.21 23.72
N TYR A 393 -9.00 4.37 22.83
CA TYR A 393 -8.80 5.64 22.11
C TYR A 393 -8.10 5.58 20.74
N SER A 394 -8.01 4.40 20.12
CA SER A 394 -7.41 4.27 18.78
C SER A 394 -8.47 4.37 17.68
N THR A 395 -8.86 5.59 17.28
CA THR A 395 -9.46 5.75 15.94
C THR A 395 -8.40 5.36 14.92
N SER A 396 -8.70 4.36 14.09
CA SER A 396 -7.90 4.09 12.91
C SER A 396 -8.04 5.23 11.90
N GLY A 397 -6.92 5.67 11.31
CA GLY A 397 -6.93 6.65 10.22
C GLY A 397 -6.49 8.06 10.57
N ALA A 398 -6.39 8.90 9.54
CA ALA A 398 -5.82 10.24 9.63
C ALA A 398 -6.84 11.27 10.15
N LYS A 399 -6.39 12.08 11.12
CA LYS A 399 -7.09 13.25 11.67
C LYS A 399 -6.44 14.52 11.19
N GLN A 400 -7.20 15.60 11.12
CA GLN A 400 -6.68 16.93 10.80
C GLN A 400 -6.67 17.79 12.05
N SER A 401 -5.56 18.49 12.27
CA SER A 401 -5.49 19.56 13.26
C SER A 401 -5.59 20.93 12.63
N VAL A 402 -6.45 21.78 13.20
CA VAL A 402 -6.72 23.14 12.70
C VAL A 402 -5.99 24.23 13.48
N ASP A 403 -5.60 23.97 14.72
CA ASP A 403 -4.90 24.93 15.59
C ASP A 403 -3.51 24.45 16.06
N GLY A 404 -3.18 23.18 15.77
CA GLY A 404 -1.92 22.56 16.14
C GLY A 404 -1.74 22.41 17.65
N GLN A 405 -2.80 22.45 18.46
CA GLN A 405 -2.74 22.33 19.92
C GLN A 405 -3.17 20.94 20.37
N PHE A 406 -2.33 20.29 21.18
CA PHE A 406 -2.58 18.93 21.65
C PHE A 406 -2.52 18.85 23.16
N THR A 407 -3.42 18.06 23.75
CA THR A 407 -3.40 17.71 25.18
C THR A 407 -3.26 16.20 25.33
N VAL A 408 -2.33 15.76 26.16
CA VAL A 408 -2.06 14.34 26.40
C VAL A 408 -2.18 14.04 27.88
N SER A 409 -3.12 13.19 28.25
CA SER A 409 -3.39 12.78 29.64
C SER A 409 -3.07 11.32 29.95
N ARG A 410 -2.77 10.53 28.92
CA ARG A 410 -2.48 9.07 28.96
C ARG A 410 -1.37 8.72 27.98
N THR A 411 -0.99 7.44 27.91
CA THR A 411 -0.08 6.96 26.88
C THR A 411 -0.68 7.20 25.50
N THR A 412 0.02 7.90 24.64
CA THR A 412 -0.43 8.21 23.28
C THR A 412 0.78 8.40 22.39
N ASN A 413 0.74 7.79 21.21
CA ASN A 413 1.69 8.06 20.14
C ASN A 413 1.02 9.00 19.14
N TYR A 414 1.79 9.90 18.54
CA TYR A 414 1.36 10.72 17.42
C TYR A 414 2.33 10.53 16.28
N VAL A 415 1.82 10.39 15.06
CA VAL A 415 2.59 10.54 13.82
C VAL A 415 2.02 11.76 13.10
N PHE A 416 2.83 12.80 12.90
CA PHE A 416 2.43 14.05 12.26
C PHE A 416 2.95 14.14 10.83
N ARG A 417 2.18 14.73 9.92
CA ARG A 417 2.60 14.98 8.53
C ARG A 417 1.91 16.22 7.96
N LEU A 418 2.64 17.01 7.17
CA LEU A 418 2.12 18.20 6.50
C LEU A 418 1.81 17.92 5.03
N PHE A 419 0.73 18.53 4.54
CA PHE A 419 0.26 18.46 3.15
C PHE A 419 0.02 19.87 2.60
N LYS A 420 0.18 20.03 1.29
CA LYS A 420 -0.08 21.28 0.55
C LYS A 420 -0.12 21.00 -0.95
N ASP A 421 -1.14 21.53 -1.63
CA ASP A 421 -1.27 21.48 -3.07
C ASP A 421 0.01 21.92 -3.80
N GLY A 422 0.49 21.08 -4.71
CA GLY A 422 1.70 21.33 -5.51
C GLY A 422 3.03 21.06 -4.79
N TYR A 423 3.01 20.45 -3.60
CA TYR A 423 4.18 20.02 -2.85
C TYR A 423 4.13 18.51 -2.56
N LEU A 424 5.28 17.87 -2.44
CA LEU A 424 5.35 16.55 -1.84
C LEU A 424 5.06 16.67 -0.34
N PRO A 425 4.29 15.73 0.26
CA PRO A 425 4.06 15.74 1.69
C PRO A 425 5.36 15.69 2.48
N SER A 426 5.37 16.25 3.68
CA SER A 426 6.56 16.21 4.54
C SER A 426 6.94 14.77 4.90
N VAL A 427 8.18 14.59 5.36
CA VAL A 427 8.53 13.39 6.14
C VAL A 427 7.68 13.36 7.41
N PRO A 428 7.30 12.18 7.92
CA PRO A 428 6.52 12.07 9.15
C PRO A 428 7.38 12.42 10.37
N VAL A 429 6.74 12.93 11.43
CA VAL A 429 7.38 13.18 12.73
C VAL A 429 6.59 12.47 13.82
N THR A 430 7.25 11.56 14.53
CA THR A 430 6.60 10.75 15.58
C THR A 430 6.93 11.27 16.97
N ARG A 431 5.94 11.24 17.87
CA ARG A 431 6.12 11.52 19.30
C ARG A 431 5.39 10.48 20.14
N SER A 432 6.08 9.96 21.15
CA SER A 432 5.54 9.00 22.10
C SER A 432 5.48 9.62 23.48
N PHE A 433 4.27 9.75 24.02
CA PHE A 433 4.03 10.20 25.38
C PHE A 433 3.61 8.98 26.18
N ILE A 434 4.40 8.59 27.18
CA ILE A 434 4.16 7.36 27.93
C ILE A 434 3.71 7.73 29.34
N LYS A 435 2.44 7.48 29.64
CA LYS A 435 1.89 7.69 30.97
C LYS A 435 2.41 6.61 31.89
N THR A 436 2.99 7.01 33.00
CA THR A 436 3.51 6.09 34.01
C THR A 436 3.28 6.65 35.40
N SER A 437 3.13 5.74 36.37
CA SER A 437 3.27 6.05 37.81
C SER A 437 4.59 5.53 38.38
N ASN A 438 5.35 4.80 37.56
CA ASN A 438 6.63 4.20 37.92
C ASN A 438 7.77 5.18 37.64
N GLU A 439 8.76 5.21 38.53
CA GLU A 439 10.04 5.85 38.28
C GLU A 439 10.94 4.92 37.46
N TYR A 440 11.32 5.37 36.26
CA TYR A 440 12.28 4.66 35.43
C TYR A 440 13.69 5.21 35.69
N THR A 441 14.64 4.31 35.97
CA THR A 441 16.07 4.65 36.14
C THR A 441 16.92 4.34 34.92
N ILE A 442 16.30 3.71 33.90
CA ILE A 442 16.92 3.39 32.62
C ILE A 442 16.09 4.01 31.49
N PRO A 443 16.73 4.33 30.35
CA PRO A 443 16.00 4.83 29.19
C PRO A 443 14.92 3.87 28.69
N VAL A 444 13.83 4.45 28.20
CA VAL A 444 12.72 3.74 27.57
C VAL A 444 12.89 3.83 26.07
N ILE A 445 12.77 2.69 25.39
CA ILE A 445 12.68 2.61 23.94
C ILE A 445 11.20 2.58 23.57
N SER A 446 10.77 3.50 22.71
CA SER A 446 9.47 3.45 22.06
C SER A 446 9.66 3.10 20.59
N VAL A 447 8.91 2.12 20.12
CA VAL A 447 8.81 1.75 18.71
C VAL A 447 7.37 1.95 18.28
N VAL A 448 7.16 2.72 17.22
CA VAL A 448 5.84 3.09 16.71
C VAL A 448 5.78 2.77 15.22
N GLY A 449 4.75 2.04 14.82
CA GLY A 449 4.43 1.81 13.41
C GLY A 449 3.03 1.25 13.29
N ASP A 450 2.57 1.09 12.05
CA ASP A 450 1.27 0.51 11.75
C ASP A 450 1.14 -0.86 12.43
N GLU A 451 0.05 -1.08 13.19
CA GLU A 451 -0.18 -2.35 13.90
C GLU A 451 -0.11 -3.54 12.95
N ARG A 452 -0.59 -3.38 11.71
CA ARG A 452 -0.58 -4.43 10.70
C ARG A 452 0.84 -4.92 10.40
N TYR A 453 1.87 -4.08 10.59
CA TYR A 453 3.27 -4.51 10.43
C TYR A 453 3.64 -5.64 11.39
N PHE A 454 2.91 -5.77 12.50
CA PHE A 454 3.12 -6.79 13.52
C PHE A 454 2.10 -7.92 13.42
N THR A 455 0.83 -7.61 13.20
CA THR A 455 -0.27 -8.57 13.42
C THR A 455 -1.00 -9.01 12.15
N ASP A 456 -0.76 -8.39 10.99
CA ASP A 456 -1.45 -8.74 9.74
C ASP A 456 -1.15 -10.20 9.34
N SER A 457 -2.18 -10.97 9.02
CA SER A 457 -2.01 -12.40 8.69
C SER A 457 -1.08 -12.64 7.50
N MET A 458 -1.05 -11.73 6.53
CA MET A 458 -0.31 -11.89 5.28
C MET A 458 1.12 -11.36 5.37
N TRP A 459 1.36 -10.33 6.18
CA TRP A 459 2.66 -9.63 6.23
C TRP A 459 3.07 -9.10 7.61
N GLY A 460 2.30 -9.33 8.65
CA GLY A 460 2.68 -9.03 10.03
C GLY A 460 3.87 -9.87 10.46
N ILE A 461 4.89 -9.27 11.06
CA ILE A 461 6.12 -9.98 11.46
C ILE A 461 5.99 -10.76 12.77
N ASP A 462 4.92 -10.56 13.54
CA ASP A 462 4.76 -11.11 14.90
C ASP A 462 3.48 -11.95 15.06
N VAL A 463 3.04 -12.63 14.00
CA VAL A 463 1.80 -13.41 13.97
C VAL A 463 1.97 -14.80 13.34
N LYS A 464 1.08 -15.73 13.69
CA LYS A 464 0.95 -17.01 12.99
C LYS A 464 0.08 -16.75 11.75
N GLY A 465 0.72 -16.24 10.71
CA GLY A 465 0.05 -15.78 9.50
C GLY A 465 0.09 -16.77 8.34
N GLU A 466 -0.67 -16.46 7.29
CA GLU A 466 -0.90 -17.31 6.12
C GLU A 466 0.36 -17.56 5.29
N ASN A 467 1.24 -16.56 5.24
CA ASN A 467 2.50 -16.61 4.51
C ASN A 467 3.65 -17.13 5.37
N GLY A 468 3.36 -17.79 6.50
CA GLY A 468 4.38 -18.28 7.41
C GLY A 468 5.28 -19.35 6.80
N ILE A 469 6.49 -19.50 7.36
CA ILE A 469 7.41 -20.61 7.03
C ILE A 469 7.85 -21.34 8.29
N THR A 470 8.17 -22.63 8.14
CA THR A 470 8.70 -23.45 9.24
C THR A 470 10.17 -23.12 9.50
N GLY A 471 10.71 -23.57 10.63
CA GLY A 471 12.10 -23.37 11.02
C GLY A 471 12.25 -22.56 12.31
N ASN A 472 13.51 -22.25 12.67
CA ASN A 472 13.86 -21.53 13.90
C ASN A 472 13.14 -22.05 15.17
N GLY A 473 12.96 -23.36 15.29
CA GLY A 473 12.29 -23.99 16.44
C GLY A 473 10.76 -24.10 16.34
N SER A 474 10.15 -23.72 15.21
CA SER A 474 8.72 -23.92 14.94
C SER A 474 8.51 -24.93 13.81
N ASP A 475 7.71 -25.97 14.09
CA ASP A 475 7.29 -26.97 13.11
C ASP A 475 6.08 -26.47 12.29
N ASP A 476 5.32 -25.51 12.83
CA ASP A 476 4.22 -24.85 12.14
C ASP A 476 4.75 -23.69 11.26
N PRO A 477 4.15 -23.43 10.10
CA PRO A 477 4.42 -22.22 9.33
C PRO A 477 3.98 -20.98 10.11
N VAL A 478 4.90 -20.02 10.28
CA VAL A 478 4.70 -18.80 11.09
C VAL A 478 5.38 -17.60 10.44
N ASN A 479 4.75 -16.41 10.47
CA ASN A 479 5.30 -15.22 9.78
C ASN A 479 6.57 -14.71 10.47
N TRP A 480 6.68 -14.88 11.79
CA TRP A 480 7.88 -14.46 12.53
C TRP A 480 9.14 -15.24 12.18
N ASN A 481 9.09 -16.21 11.25
CA ASN A 481 10.26 -16.84 10.66
C ASN A 481 10.72 -16.21 9.34
N GLN A 482 9.89 -15.37 8.75
CA GLN A 482 10.19 -14.71 7.49
C GLN A 482 11.30 -13.66 7.64
N PRO A 483 12.12 -13.42 6.60
CA PRO A 483 13.16 -12.40 6.59
C PRO A 483 12.57 -11.03 6.21
N TRP A 484 11.52 -10.62 6.91
CA TRP A 484 10.78 -9.41 6.60
C TRP A 484 11.22 -8.23 7.47
N ASP A 485 11.27 -7.06 6.85
CA ASP A 485 11.50 -5.78 7.50
C ASP A 485 10.27 -4.89 7.41
N ARG A 486 9.98 -4.15 8.49
CA ARG A 486 8.85 -3.21 8.55
C ARG A 486 9.32 -1.82 8.95
N PRO A 487 8.88 -0.76 8.26
CA PRO A 487 9.26 0.60 8.63
C PRO A 487 8.55 0.99 9.92
N VAL A 488 9.30 1.49 10.88
CA VAL A 488 8.83 1.99 12.17
C VAL A 488 9.62 3.23 12.56
N ASN A 489 9.04 4.05 13.42
CA ASN A 489 9.79 5.06 14.15
C ASN A 489 10.31 4.50 15.47
N PHE A 490 11.49 4.96 15.87
CA PHE A 490 12.20 4.57 17.07
C PHE A 490 12.61 5.81 17.87
N SER A 491 12.25 5.84 19.16
CA SER A 491 12.61 6.90 20.11
C SER A 491 13.34 6.36 21.34
N TYR A 492 14.42 7.04 21.76
CA TYR A 492 15.02 6.88 23.08
C TYR A 492 14.45 7.95 23.96
N ILE A 493 14.01 7.55 25.13
CA ILE A 493 13.49 8.47 26.11
C ILE A 493 14.33 8.29 27.37
N SER A 494 15.19 9.27 27.64
CA SER A 494 15.84 9.41 28.94
C SER A 494 14.79 9.75 30.00
N PRO A 495 14.80 9.11 31.18
CA PRO A 495 13.87 9.47 32.24
C PRO A 495 14.04 10.89 32.77
N THR A 496 15.22 11.50 32.57
CA THR A 496 15.55 12.83 33.10
C THR A 496 15.57 13.92 32.03
N GLU A 497 15.98 13.58 30.80
CA GLU A 497 16.17 14.56 29.71
C GLU A 497 15.08 14.48 28.64
N GLY A 498 14.18 13.49 28.71
CA GLY A 498 13.19 13.22 27.67
C GLY A 498 13.82 12.58 26.43
N MET A 499 13.27 12.89 25.27
CA MET A 499 13.71 12.31 23.99
C MET A 499 15.16 12.67 23.66
N LEU A 500 16.00 11.65 23.48
CA LEU A 500 17.41 11.83 23.05
C LEU A 500 17.61 11.59 21.56
N TYR A 501 16.88 10.63 20.98
CA TYR A 501 16.82 10.41 19.54
C TYR A 501 15.39 10.09 19.11
N ASN A 502 15.09 10.39 17.85
CA ASN A 502 13.90 9.96 17.13
C ASN A 502 14.28 9.71 15.68
N GLN A 503 14.01 8.51 15.16
CA GLN A 503 14.45 8.12 13.83
C GLN A 503 13.57 7.02 13.25
N ASP A 504 13.27 7.12 11.95
CA ASP A 504 12.67 6.03 11.19
C ASP A 504 13.70 4.95 10.85
N VAL A 505 13.33 3.70 11.08
CA VAL A 505 14.18 2.52 10.94
C VAL A 505 13.34 1.33 10.49
N ASN A 506 14.00 0.25 10.07
CA ASN A 506 13.32 -1.03 9.89
C ASN A 506 13.35 -1.85 11.18
N ILE A 507 12.27 -2.56 11.48
CA ILE A 507 12.17 -3.60 12.51
C ILE A 507 11.98 -4.98 11.87
N SER A 508 12.54 -6.00 12.50
CA SER A 508 12.35 -7.42 12.13
C SER A 508 12.40 -8.31 13.36
N VAL A 509 11.73 -9.47 13.30
CA VAL A 509 11.95 -10.52 14.29
C VAL A 509 13.34 -11.14 14.10
N SER A 510 14.01 -11.40 15.21
CA SER A 510 15.38 -11.91 15.26
C SER A 510 15.51 -13.09 16.23
N GLY A 511 16.66 -13.75 16.21
CA GLY A 511 16.93 -14.95 17.00
C GLY A 511 16.70 -16.25 16.24
N GLY A 512 17.03 -17.37 16.87
CA GLY A 512 16.76 -18.72 16.37
C GLY A 512 15.54 -19.29 17.09
N TRP A 513 15.75 -20.30 17.94
CA TRP A 513 14.69 -20.91 18.75
C TRP A 513 13.94 -19.92 19.65
N THR A 514 14.56 -18.80 20.02
CA THR A 514 13.92 -17.75 20.81
C THR A 514 12.77 -17.05 20.08
N ARG A 515 12.63 -17.24 18.75
CA ARG A 515 11.48 -16.73 17.98
C ARG A 515 10.15 -17.38 18.39
N THR A 516 10.16 -18.51 19.09
CA THR A 516 8.92 -19.15 19.58
C THR A 516 8.46 -18.65 20.94
N ALA A 517 9.27 -17.83 21.62
CA ALA A 517 8.93 -17.25 22.92
C ALA A 517 8.24 -15.89 22.76
N SER A 518 7.21 -15.62 23.56
CA SER A 518 6.57 -14.30 23.65
C SER A 518 7.01 -13.59 24.94
N PRO A 519 7.46 -12.32 24.90
CA PRO A 519 7.64 -11.50 23.70
C PRO A 519 8.84 -11.94 22.85
N ARG A 520 8.74 -11.79 21.52
CA ARG A 520 9.78 -12.19 20.57
C ARG A 520 10.93 -11.17 20.53
N SER A 521 12.14 -11.65 20.25
CA SER A 521 13.31 -10.78 20.08
C SER A 521 13.21 -9.96 18.80
N MET A 522 13.31 -8.64 18.89
CA MET A 522 13.25 -7.73 17.74
C MET A 522 14.62 -7.09 17.46
N LYS A 523 14.90 -6.80 16.18
CA LYS A 523 16.08 -6.05 15.73
C LYS A 523 15.65 -4.80 14.98
N LEU A 524 16.24 -3.66 15.36
CA LEU A 524 16.14 -2.40 14.62
C LEU A 524 17.32 -2.24 13.65
N LYS A 525 17.07 -1.71 12.45
CA LYS A 525 18.04 -1.53 11.37
C LYS A 525 17.91 -0.12 10.78
N SER A 526 18.95 0.68 10.87
CA SER A 526 19.07 1.92 10.08
C SER A 526 19.51 1.59 8.65
N ASN A 527 18.97 2.31 7.68
CA ASN A 527 19.31 2.18 6.27
C ASN A 527 18.94 3.47 5.52
N LYS A 528 19.51 3.68 4.33
CA LYS A 528 19.34 4.94 3.57
C LYS A 528 17.91 5.21 3.06
N VAL A 529 16.99 4.24 3.13
CA VAL A 529 15.59 4.39 2.68
C VAL A 529 14.85 5.47 3.48
N PHE A 530 15.32 5.79 4.69
CA PHE A 530 14.76 6.84 5.53
C PHE A 530 15.64 8.10 5.43
N ASP A 531 15.53 8.79 4.30
CA ASP A 531 16.18 10.09 4.02
C ASP A 531 17.71 10.05 4.23
N GLY A 532 18.34 9.02 3.66
CA GLY A 532 19.80 8.87 3.65
C GLY A 532 20.42 8.37 4.96
N GLN A 533 19.63 8.11 6.01
CA GLN A 533 20.15 7.78 7.34
C GLN A 533 20.57 6.31 7.50
N ASN A 534 21.81 5.99 7.13
CA ASN A 534 22.37 4.63 7.23
C ASN A 534 22.96 4.24 8.60
N ARG A 535 22.77 5.07 9.63
CA ARG A 535 23.25 4.84 10.99
C ARG A 535 22.25 5.38 12.01
N PHE A 536 22.27 4.83 13.21
CA PHE A 536 21.54 5.41 14.33
C PHE A 536 22.20 6.73 14.73
N ASN A 537 21.43 7.80 14.83
CA ASN A 537 21.90 9.11 15.28
C ASN A 537 22.03 9.17 16.82
N TYR A 538 22.76 8.22 17.43
CA TYR A 538 23.23 8.38 18.80
C TYR A 538 24.58 9.12 18.78
N VAL A 539 24.70 10.17 19.58
CA VAL A 539 25.96 10.93 19.75
C VAL A 539 26.85 10.24 20.77
#